data_AF-A0A0F2CGN0-F1
#
_entry.id   AF-A0A0F2CGN0-F1
#
_cell.length_a   1.000
_cell.length_b   1.000
_cell.length_c   1.000
_cell.angle_alpha   90.00
_cell.angle_beta   90.00
_cell.angle_gamma   90.00
#
_symmetry.space_group_name_H-M   'P 1'
#
loop_
_entity.id
_entity.type
_entity.pdbx_description
1 polymer ?
#
loop_
_entity_poly.entity_id
_entity_poly.type
_entity_poly.pdbx_seq_one_letter_code
_entity_poly.pdbx_strand_id
1 'polypeptide(L)'
;MSNTNKDFKDVAKKEVAQATHEVKGELTYEDKVIQKIIGLSLEKVSGLLAVDGGFFSNLADKLINTDNVTNGVNVEVGKEQVAVDLNVVVEYQKNVPAVYEEIKNVVVEEISKMTDLEVVEVNVNVVDIKTKEQHEADSVSLQDRVTDVAESTGEFASEQFEKAKSGLSGGFSAVQEKVGEGVEAVKDAASSNENTRVH
;
A
#
# COMPACT_ATOMS: atom_id res chain seq x y z
N MET A 1 10.77 -82.83 40.17
CA MET A 1 9.89 -81.71 39.78
C MET A 1 10.65 -80.42 40.06
N SER A 2 10.62 -79.53 39.07
CA SER A 2 11.30 -78.25 38.92
C SER A 2 11.35 -77.41 40.20
N ASN A 3 12.42 -76.64 40.42
CA ASN A 3 12.40 -75.25 39.96
C ASN A 3 13.80 -74.62 39.96
N THR A 4 14.20 -74.18 38.78
CA THR A 4 15.34 -73.33 38.49
C THR A 4 14.94 -71.89 38.79
N ASN A 5 15.80 -71.10 39.44
CA ASN A 5 15.82 -69.66 39.16
C ASN A 5 17.25 -69.12 39.23
N LYS A 6 17.71 -68.72 38.03
CA LYS A 6 18.95 -68.02 37.75
C LYS A 6 18.71 -66.53 38.03
N ASP A 7 19.38 -65.98 39.03
CA ASP A 7 19.55 -64.54 39.17
C ASP A 7 20.86 -64.13 38.47
N PHE A 8 20.78 -63.89 37.16
CA PHE A 8 21.76 -63.07 36.45
C PHE A 8 21.28 -61.62 36.49
N LYS A 9 21.70 -60.89 37.53
CA LYS A 9 21.72 -59.42 37.51
C LYS A 9 23.14 -58.98 37.20
N ASP A 10 23.34 -58.42 36.01
CA ASP A 10 24.09 -57.18 35.80
C ASP A 10 24.28 -56.96 34.29
N VAL A 11 23.28 -56.32 33.69
CA VAL A 11 23.50 -55.55 32.48
C VAL A 11 23.19 -54.11 32.86
N ALA A 12 24.23 -53.42 33.35
CA ALA A 12 24.22 -51.99 33.54
C ALA A 12 23.99 -51.32 32.17
N LYS A 13 22.73 -50.99 31.89
CA LYS A 13 22.33 -50.16 30.77
C LYS A 13 22.82 -48.75 31.07
N LYS A 14 24.00 -48.42 30.55
CA LYS A 14 24.59 -47.08 30.58
C LYS A 14 23.71 -46.18 29.70
N GLU A 15 22.70 -45.56 30.30
CA GLU A 15 21.92 -44.50 29.67
C GLU A 15 22.85 -43.32 29.41
N VAL A 16 23.16 -43.11 28.13
CA VAL A 16 23.86 -41.91 27.66
C VAL A 16 22.85 -40.78 27.77
N ALA A 17 22.91 -40.03 28.87
CA ALA A 17 22.24 -38.75 29.01
C ALA A 17 22.79 -37.80 27.93
N GLN A 18 22.12 -37.74 26.79
CA GLN A 18 22.35 -36.70 25.81
C GLN A 18 21.87 -35.39 26.44
N ALA A 19 22.82 -34.53 26.81
CA ALA A 19 22.54 -33.15 27.18
C ALA A 19 21.99 -32.43 25.94
N THR A 20 20.67 -32.40 25.82
CA THR A 20 19.96 -31.53 24.89
C THR A 20 20.31 -30.10 25.26
N HIS A 21 21.14 -29.45 24.45
CA HIS A 21 21.35 -28.01 24.57
C HIS A 21 20.06 -27.33 24.17
N GLU A 22 19.28 -26.89 25.16
CA GLU A 22 18.09 -26.07 24.91
C GLU A 22 18.51 -24.74 24.30
N VAL A 23 18.02 -24.47 23.09
CA VAL A 23 18.20 -23.18 22.42
C VAL A 23 17.25 -22.17 23.08
N LYS A 24 17.80 -21.13 23.70
CA LYS A 24 17.02 -20.03 24.27
C LYS A 24 16.73 -18.96 23.22
N GLY A 25 15.55 -18.36 23.27
CA GLY A 25 15.14 -17.27 22.40
C GLY A 25 13.94 -16.50 22.97
N GLU A 26 13.61 -15.38 22.33
CA GLU A 26 12.43 -14.55 22.64
C GLU A 26 11.69 -14.28 21.32
N LEU A 27 10.36 -14.40 21.36
CA LEU A 27 9.47 -14.04 20.25
C LEU A 27 8.82 -12.70 20.60
N THR A 28 8.90 -11.74 19.68
CA THR A 28 8.24 -10.43 19.82
C THR A 28 7.54 -10.09 18.52
N TYR A 29 6.51 -9.26 18.62
CA TYR A 29 5.72 -8.81 17.48
C TYR A 29 5.81 -7.30 17.36
N GLU A 30 6.00 -6.82 16.14
CA GLU A 30 5.88 -5.40 15.81
C GLU A 30 4.40 -4.99 15.83
N ASP A 31 4.10 -3.77 16.28
CA ASP A 31 2.73 -3.22 16.32
C ASP A 31 2.00 -3.38 14.98
N LYS A 32 2.71 -3.14 13.87
CA LYS A 32 2.18 -3.28 12.50
C LYS A 32 1.66 -4.68 12.18
N VAL A 33 2.23 -5.72 12.78
CA VAL A 33 1.78 -7.10 12.59
C VAL A 33 0.44 -7.30 13.30
N ILE A 34 0.33 -6.84 14.54
CA ILE A 34 -0.91 -6.95 15.32
C ILE A 34 -2.03 -6.09 14.71
N GLN A 35 -1.71 -4.87 14.27
CA GLN A 35 -2.62 -4.02 13.51
C GLN A 35 -3.17 -4.72 12.27
N LYS A 36 -2.32 -5.48 11.54
CA LYS A 36 -2.75 -6.22 10.35
C LYS A 36 -3.69 -7.38 10.69
N ILE A 37 -3.41 -8.11 11.77
CA ILE A 37 -4.29 -9.17 12.26
C ILE A 37 -5.66 -8.59 12.59
N ILE A 38 -5.72 -7.53 13.40
CA ILE A 38 -6.96 -6.84 13.76
C ILE A 38 -7.69 -6.39 12.50
N GLY A 39 -6.97 -5.70 11.61
CA GLY A 39 -7.49 -5.20 10.35
C GLY A 39 -8.25 -6.23 9.53
N LEU A 40 -7.60 -7.35 9.25
CA LEU A 40 -8.19 -8.47 8.51
C LEU A 40 -9.33 -9.15 9.27
N SER A 41 -9.27 -9.13 10.60
CA SER A 41 -10.27 -9.77 11.45
C SER A 41 -11.57 -8.96 11.50
N LEU A 42 -11.46 -7.63 11.52
CA LEU A 42 -12.59 -6.70 11.58
C LEU A 42 -13.46 -6.72 10.31
N GLU A 43 -12.97 -7.20 9.18
CA GLU A 43 -13.77 -7.41 7.96
C GLU A 43 -14.95 -8.37 8.17
N LYS A 44 -14.86 -9.26 9.18
CA LYS A 44 -15.90 -10.25 9.49
C LYS A 44 -17.03 -9.68 10.35
N VAL A 45 -16.85 -8.48 10.92
CA VAL A 45 -17.79 -7.90 11.89
C VAL A 45 -19.00 -7.31 11.18
N SER A 46 -20.18 -7.81 11.50
CA SER A 46 -21.42 -7.35 10.89
C SER A 46 -21.78 -5.93 11.34
N GLY A 47 -21.97 -5.03 10.37
CA GLY A 47 -22.37 -3.64 10.66
C GLY A 47 -21.21 -2.69 10.96
N LEU A 48 -19.96 -3.17 10.93
CA LEU A 48 -18.78 -2.32 10.85
C LEU A 48 -18.53 -1.98 9.36
N LEU A 49 -18.52 -0.68 9.02
CA LEU A 49 -18.27 -0.24 7.64
C LEU A 49 -16.79 0.10 7.41
N ALA A 50 -16.22 0.86 8.34
CA ALA A 50 -14.83 1.30 8.27
C ALA A 50 -14.17 1.37 9.63
N VAL A 51 -12.84 1.26 9.63
CA VAL A 51 -12.02 1.89 10.65
C VAL A 51 -11.52 3.21 10.07
N ASP A 52 -11.63 4.28 10.87
CA ASP A 52 -11.24 5.66 10.54
C ASP A 52 -9.85 5.72 9.90
N GLY A 53 -9.57 6.73 9.08
CA GLY A 53 -8.29 6.82 8.36
C GLY A 53 -8.16 5.91 7.12
N GLY A 54 -9.26 5.27 6.70
CA GLY A 54 -9.33 4.49 5.46
C GLY A 54 -8.61 3.15 5.56
N PHE A 55 -8.48 2.58 6.75
CA PHE A 55 -7.68 1.37 7.01
C PHE A 55 -8.05 0.20 6.07
N PHE A 56 -9.34 -0.07 5.83
CA PHE A 56 -9.75 -1.12 4.89
C PHE A 56 -9.35 -0.82 3.44
N SER A 57 -9.44 0.44 3.01
CA SER A 57 -9.00 0.88 1.68
C SER A 57 -7.47 0.86 1.52
N ASN A 58 -6.74 1.19 2.59
CA ASN A 58 -5.28 1.27 2.61
C ASN A 58 -4.60 -0.11 2.67
N LEU A 59 -5.30 -1.15 3.12
CA LEU A 59 -4.75 -2.51 3.18
C LEU A 59 -4.54 -3.11 1.79
N ALA A 60 -5.39 -2.75 0.82
CA ALA A 60 -5.31 -3.21 -0.56
C ALA A 60 -4.18 -2.51 -1.36
N ASP A 61 -3.99 -1.20 -1.15
CA ASP A 61 -3.16 -0.37 -2.05
C ASP A 61 -1.73 -0.08 -1.55
N LYS A 62 -1.40 -0.28 -0.27
CA LYS A 62 -0.13 0.21 0.33
C LYS A 62 0.86 -0.86 0.79
N LEU A 63 1.08 -1.90 -0.01
CA LEU A 63 2.19 -2.85 0.21
C LEU A 63 3.57 -2.30 -0.19
N ILE A 64 3.66 -1.04 -0.65
CA ILE A 64 4.89 -0.41 -1.17
C ILE A 64 5.16 0.88 -0.37
N ASN A 65 6.05 0.80 0.63
CA ASN A 65 6.78 1.91 1.26
C ASN A 65 6.02 3.23 1.51
N THR A 66 5.06 3.26 2.46
CA THR A 66 4.76 4.54 3.13
C THR A 66 4.70 4.35 4.64
N ASP A 67 5.52 5.11 5.37
CA ASP A 67 5.64 5.12 6.83
C ASP A 67 4.42 5.72 7.55
N ASN A 68 3.33 5.96 6.83
CA ASN A 68 2.10 6.56 7.33
C ASN A 68 0.98 5.51 7.40
N VAL A 69 1.32 4.36 7.97
CA VAL A 69 0.43 3.21 8.13
C VAL A 69 -0.44 3.48 9.37
N THR A 70 -1.74 3.21 9.25
CA THR A 70 -2.72 3.10 10.36
C THR A 70 -3.17 4.38 11.06
N ASN A 71 -3.68 5.36 10.32
CA ASN A 71 -4.76 6.16 10.91
C ASN A 71 -5.94 5.19 11.14
N GLY A 72 -6.42 5.02 12.37
CA GLY A 72 -7.63 4.22 12.68
C GLY A 72 -7.48 3.09 13.68
N VAL A 73 -6.36 2.36 13.63
CA VAL A 73 -6.06 1.24 14.54
C VAL A 73 -4.77 1.57 15.28
N ASN A 74 -4.89 1.98 16.54
CA ASN A 74 -3.74 2.15 17.41
C ASN A 74 -3.58 0.89 18.27
N VAL A 75 -2.37 0.36 18.33
CA VAL A 75 -2.06 -0.85 19.09
C VAL A 75 -0.79 -0.61 19.85
N GLU A 76 -0.80 -0.98 21.12
CA GLU A 76 0.40 -1.02 21.95
C GLU A 76 0.68 -2.48 22.30
N VAL A 77 1.83 -2.98 21.83
CA VAL A 77 2.23 -4.38 22.02
C VAL A 77 3.33 -4.46 23.07
N GLY A 78 3.02 -5.16 24.16
CA GLY A 78 3.98 -5.61 25.16
C GLY A 78 4.53 -7.01 24.86
N LYS A 79 5.30 -7.56 25.80
CA LYS A 79 5.85 -8.92 25.65
C LYS A 79 4.78 -10.02 25.71
N GLU A 80 3.77 -9.81 26.54
CA GLU A 80 2.70 -10.78 26.80
C GLU A 80 1.32 -10.17 26.60
N GLN A 81 1.22 -8.84 26.48
CA GLN A 81 -0.04 -8.10 26.55
C GLN A 81 -0.21 -7.16 25.37
N VAL A 82 -1.47 -6.91 24.99
CA VAL A 82 -1.83 -5.98 23.92
C VAL A 82 -2.99 -5.09 24.36
N ALA A 83 -2.86 -3.79 24.10
CA ALA A 83 -3.95 -2.82 24.18
C ALA A 83 -4.33 -2.33 22.78
N VAL A 84 -5.62 -2.15 22.54
CA VAL A 84 -6.15 -1.79 21.21
C VAL A 84 -7.12 -0.61 21.33
N ASP A 85 -6.88 0.45 20.56
CA ASP A 85 -7.81 1.55 20.35
C ASP A 85 -8.24 1.62 18.88
N LEU A 86 -9.55 1.66 18.67
CA LEU A 86 -10.18 1.67 17.35
C LEU A 86 -11.07 2.90 17.19
N ASN A 87 -10.92 3.59 16.07
CA ASN A 87 -11.89 4.58 15.61
C ASN A 87 -12.71 3.96 14.48
N VAL A 88 -14.04 3.87 14.61
CA VAL A 88 -14.88 3.09 13.68
C VAL A 88 -16.05 3.88 13.09
N VAL A 89 -16.43 3.52 11.87
CA VAL A 89 -17.66 3.93 11.19
C VAL A 89 -18.63 2.77 11.18
N VAL A 90 -19.82 2.97 11.75
CA VAL A 90 -20.83 1.91 11.91
C VAL A 90 -21.96 2.09 10.89
N GLU A 91 -22.55 0.98 10.44
CA GLU A 91 -23.68 0.97 9.52
C GLU A 91 -24.95 1.53 10.19
N TYR A 92 -25.65 2.40 9.48
CA TYR A 92 -26.92 2.98 9.91
C TYR A 92 -27.95 1.89 10.24
N GLN A 93 -28.73 2.10 11.31
CA GLN A 93 -29.71 1.14 11.87
C GLN A 93 -29.12 -0.15 12.47
N LYS A 94 -27.80 -0.23 12.69
CA LYS A 94 -27.21 -1.31 13.50
C LYS A 94 -27.18 -0.95 14.98
N ASN A 95 -27.18 -1.99 15.83
CA ASN A 95 -27.04 -1.84 17.27
C ASN A 95 -25.55 -1.66 17.60
N VAL A 96 -25.14 -0.43 17.88
CA VAL A 96 -23.74 -0.07 18.16
C VAL A 96 -23.14 -0.87 19.33
N PRO A 97 -23.81 -1.04 20.49
CA PRO A 97 -23.30 -1.91 21.55
C PRO A 97 -23.05 -3.36 21.11
N ALA A 98 -23.93 -3.95 20.29
CA ALA A 98 -23.73 -5.29 19.78
C ALA A 98 -22.53 -5.39 18.82
N VAL A 99 -22.36 -4.38 17.95
CA VAL A 99 -21.18 -4.27 17.08
C VAL A 99 -19.90 -4.16 17.92
N TYR A 100 -19.91 -3.36 18.99
CA TYR A 100 -18.77 -3.26 19.91
C TYR A 100 -18.42 -4.61 20.56
N GLU A 101 -19.40 -5.35 21.06
CA GLU A 101 -19.15 -6.68 21.64
C GLU A 101 -18.59 -7.65 20.58
N GLU A 102 -19.09 -7.60 19.35
CA GLU A 102 -18.58 -8.41 18.25
C GLU A 102 -17.13 -8.05 17.89
N ILE A 103 -16.79 -6.76 17.78
CA ILE A 103 -15.41 -6.27 17.59
C ILE A 103 -14.49 -6.83 18.67
N LYS A 104 -14.88 -6.67 19.94
CA LYS A 104 -14.08 -7.11 21.09
C LYS A 104 -13.82 -8.61 21.04
N ASN A 105 -14.85 -9.41 20.80
CA ASN A 105 -14.72 -10.87 20.72
C ASN A 105 -13.77 -11.29 19.59
N VAL A 106 -13.94 -10.70 18.40
CA VAL A 106 -13.11 -11.01 17.23
C VAL A 106 -11.64 -10.63 17.46
N VAL A 107 -11.38 -9.43 18.02
CA VAL A 107 -10.01 -8.96 18.31
C VAL A 107 -9.33 -9.88 19.34
N VAL A 108 -10.02 -10.18 20.44
CA VAL A 108 -9.48 -11.06 21.50
C VAL A 108 -9.20 -12.46 20.96
N GLU A 109 -10.13 -13.04 20.20
CA GLU A 109 -9.99 -14.39 19.64
C GLU A 109 -8.79 -14.46 18.69
N GLU A 110 -8.70 -13.56 17.70
CA GLU A 110 -7.71 -13.66 16.63
C GLU A 110 -6.30 -13.34 17.13
N ILE A 111 -6.14 -12.35 18.03
CA ILE A 111 -4.83 -12.07 18.64
C ILE A 111 -4.36 -13.24 19.49
N SER A 112 -5.20 -13.71 20.41
CA SER A 112 -4.83 -14.80 21.32
C SER A 112 -4.47 -16.07 20.54
N LYS A 113 -5.27 -16.40 19.51
CA LYS A 113 -5.08 -17.61 18.70
C LYS A 113 -3.83 -17.59 17.82
N MET A 114 -3.41 -16.43 17.33
CA MET A 114 -2.27 -16.30 16.41
C MET A 114 -0.95 -15.98 17.11
N THR A 115 -1.00 -15.37 18.29
CA THR A 115 0.18 -14.77 18.93
C THR A 115 0.42 -15.18 20.38
N ASP A 116 -0.53 -15.89 21.01
CA ASP A 116 -0.52 -16.22 22.44
C ASP A 116 -0.43 -14.97 23.37
N LEU A 117 -0.68 -13.77 22.84
CA LEU A 117 -0.73 -12.53 23.61
C LEU A 117 -2.10 -12.35 24.27
N GLU A 118 -2.11 -11.78 25.48
CA GLU A 118 -3.32 -11.43 26.23
C GLU A 118 -3.79 -10.01 25.85
N VAL A 119 -5.01 -9.89 25.35
CA VAL A 119 -5.62 -8.58 25.09
C VAL A 119 -6.19 -8.02 26.39
N VAL A 120 -5.58 -6.96 26.92
CA VAL A 120 -5.98 -6.37 28.21
C VAL A 120 -7.09 -5.34 28.05
N GLU A 121 -7.13 -4.64 26.91
CA GLU A 121 -8.07 -3.54 26.68
C GLU A 121 -8.42 -3.41 25.20
N VAL A 122 -9.71 -3.19 24.92
CA VAL A 122 -10.23 -2.87 23.58
C VAL A 122 -11.18 -1.68 23.69
N ASN A 123 -10.69 -0.53 23.28
CA ASN A 123 -11.46 0.71 23.20
C ASN A 123 -11.95 0.94 21.78
N VAL A 124 -13.22 1.29 21.67
CA VAL A 124 -13.85 1.61 20.37
C VAL A 124 -14.54 2.95 20.48
N ASN A 125 -14.09 3.89 19.65
CA ASN A 125 -14.68 5.20 19.46
C ASN A 125 -15.43 5.22 18.12
N VAL A 126 -16.74 5.47 18.15
CA VAL A 126 -17.55 5.56 16.94
C VAL A 126 -17.44 6.98 16.39
N VAL A 127 -16.69 7.15 15.30
CA VAL A 127 -16.44 8.45 14.68
C VAL A 127 -17.56 8.90 13.76
N ASP A 128 -18.29 7.96 13.15
CA ASP A 128 -19.38 8.26 12.22
C ASP A 128 -20.38 7.09 12.08
N ILE A 129 -21.57 7.39 11.56
CA ILE A 129 -22.61 6.41 11.21
C ILE A 129 -23.08 6.69 9.78
N LYS A 130 -22.92 5.72 8.88
CA LYS A 130 -23.24 5.85 7.45
C LYS A 130 -24.11 4.70 6.95
N THR A 131 -24.85 4.90 5.87
CA THR A 131 -25.37 3.75 5.10
C THR A 131 -24.25 3.12 4.27
N LYS A 132 -24.45 1.88 3.79
CA LYS A 132 -23.49 1.21 2.91
C LYS A 132 -23.28 1.99 1.62
N GLU A 133 -24.35 2.51 1.04
CA GLU A 133 -24.33 3.26 -0.21
C GLU A 133 -23.52 4.56 -0.06
N GLN A 134 -23.67 5.27 1.07
CA GLN A 134 -22.86 6.46 1.35
C GLN A 134 -21.38 6.12 1.49
N HIS A 135 -21.06 5.01 2.16
CA HIS A 135 -19.68 4.56 2.32
C HIS A 135 -19.05 4.12 0.99
N GLU A 136 -19.80 3.45 0.12
CA GLU A 136 -19.33 3.06 -1.23
C GLU A 136 -19.18 4.26 -2.17
N ALA A 137 -20.05 5.28 -2.09
CA ALA A 137 -19.91 6.49 -2.90
C ALA A 137 -18.65 7.30 -2.55
N ASP A 138 -18.32 7.36 -1.25
CA ASP A 138 -17.13 8.06 -0.77
C ASP A 138 -15.82 7.42 -1.25
N SER A 139 -15.80 6.09 -1.43
CA SER A 139 -14.61 5.37 -1.87
C SER A 139 -14.33 5.52 -3.37
N VAL A 140 -15.37 5.62 -4.21
CA VAL A 140 -15.26 5.69 -5.68
C VAL A 140 -14.93 7.09 -6.20
N SER A 141 -15.37 8.16 -5.52
CA SER A 141 -15.17 9.54 -6.03
C SER A 141 -13.70 9.96 -6.17
N LEU A 142 -12.78 9.30 -5.48
CA LEU A 142 -11.36 9.65 -5.52
C LEU A 142 -10.65 9.13 -6.78
N GLN A 143 -11.10 8.01 -7.35
CA GLN A 143 -10.53 7.49 -8.60
C GLN A 143 -11.11 8.19 -9.84
N ASP A 144 -12.40 8.57 -9.80
CA ASP A 144 -13.05 9.33 -10.89
C ASP A 144 -12.36 10.69 -11.09
N ARG A 145 -12.08 11.42 -10.01
CA ARG A 145 -11.45 12.75 -10.12
C ARG A 145 -10.04 12.74 -10.70
N VAL A 146 -9.26 11.67 -10.50
CA VAL A 146 -7.93 11.53 -11.11
C VAL A 146 -8.04 11.22 -12.60
N THR A 147 -9.03 10.42 -12.98
CA THR A 147 -9.30 10.05 -14.38
C THR A 147 -9.76 11.26 -15.18
N ASP A 148 -10.68 12.07 -14.64
CA ASP A 148 -11.18 13.30 -15.27
C ASP A 148 -10.07 14.34 -15.55
N VAL A 149 -9.09 14.46 -14.64
CA VAL A 149 -7.96 15.39 -14.81
C VAL A 149 -6.97 14.89 -15.87
N ALA A 150 -6.75 13.58 -15.94
CA ALA A 150 -5.88 12.98 -16.96
C ALA A 150 -6.48 13.10 -18.37
N GLU A 151 -7.79 12.86 -18.52
CA GLU A 151 -8.51 13.04 -19.79
C GLU A 151 -8.50 14.49 -20.24
N SER A 152 -8.92 15.43 -19.37
CA SER A 152 -8.99 16.85 -19.73
C SER A 152 -7.62 17.50 -20.02
N THR A 153 -6.56 17.07 -19.32
CA THR A 153 -5.20 17.55 -19.59
C THR A 153 -4.63 16.94 -20.87
N GLY A 154 -4.95 15.67 -21.16
CA GLY A 154 -4.55 14.99 -22.39
C GLY A 154 -5.18 15.60 -23.65
N GLU A 155 -6.47 15.91 -23.60
CA GLU A 155 -7.16 16.61 -24.71
C GLU A 155 -6.60 18.01 -24.94
N PHE A 156 -6.36 18.78 -23.88
CA PHE A 156 -5.78 20.12 -24.01
C PHE A 156 -4.36 20.12 -24.61
N ALA A 157 -3.52 19.16 -24.21
CA ALA A 157 -2.19 19.00 -24.78
C ALA A 157 -2.24 18.62 -26.27
N SER A 158 -3.18 17.76 -26.65
CA SER A 158 -3.37 17.34 -28.04
C SER A 158 -3.82 18.49 -28.94
N GLU A 159 -4.74 19.35 -28.47
CA GLU A 159 -5.20 20.51 -29.22
C GLU A 159 -4.12 21.58 -29.43
N GLN A 160 -3.31 21.87 -28.40
CA GLN A 160 -2.22 22.83 -28.52
C GLN A 160 -1.09 22.29 -29.40
N PHE A 161 -0.79 20.99 -29.31
CA PHE A 161 0.22 20.33 -30.13
C PHE A 161 -0.19 20.24 -31.61
N GLU A 162 -1.45 19.92 -31.91
CA GLU A 162 -1.98 19.92 -33.28
C GLU A 162 -2.04 21.34 -33.87
N LYS A 163 -2.46 22.35 -33.09
CA LYS A 163 -2.40 23.77 -33.52
C LYS A 163 -0.96 24.21 -33.82
N ALA A 164 0.00 23.82 -32.99
CA ALA A 164 1.42 24.11 -33.21
C ALA A 164 1.97 23.40 -34.45
N LYS A 165 1.59 22.13 -34.69
CA LYS A 165 2.02 21.34 -35.85
C LYS A 165 1.44 21.87 -37.16
N SER A 166 0.18 22.31 -37.17
CA SER A 166 -0.45 22.95 -38.33
C SER A 166 0.20 24.29 -38.66
N GLY A 167 0.50 25.12 -37.64
CA GLY A 167 1.20 26.40 -37.82
C GLY A 167 2.64 26.27 -38.35
N LEU A 168 3.36 25.22 -37.93
CA LEU A 168 4.73 24.95 -38.38
C LEU A 168 4.78 24.47 -39.85
N SER A 169 3.76 23.76 -40.34
CA SER A 169 3.72 23.32 -41.75
C SER A 169 3.51 24.48 -42.75
N GLY A 170 2.79 25.53 -42.35
CA GLY A 170 2.56 26.70 -43.21
C GLY A 170 3.75 27.65 -43.29
N GLY A 171 4.55 27.75 -42.22
CA GLY A 171 5.67 28.69 -42.14
C GLY A 171 6.94 28.25 -42.87
N PHE A 172 7.19 26.94 -43.00
CA PHE A 172 8.43 26.43 -43.60
C PHE A 172 8.47 26.56 -45.13
N SER A 173 7.31 26.51 -45.80
CA SER A 173 7.21 26.69 -47.26
C SER A 173 7.48 28.13 -47.70
N ALA A 174 7.06 29.13 -46.91
CA ALA A 174 7.29 30.54 -47.23
C ALA A 174 8.76 31.00 -47.07
N VAL A 175 9.53 30.33 -46.21
CA VAL A 175 10.96 30.58 -46.03
C VAL A 175 11.79 29.92 -47.14
N GLN A 176 11.37 28.76 -47.64
CA GLN A 176 12.09 28.07 -48.71
C GLN A 176 11.97 28.78 -50.07
N GLU A 177 10.88 29.51 -50.32
CA GLU A 177 10.68 30.30 -51.55
C GLU A 177 11.58 31.55 -51.62
N LYS A 178 11.79 32.26 -50.50
CA LYS A 178 12.64 33.47 -50.46
C LYS A 178 14.14 33.21 -50.42
N VAL A 179 14.58 32.01 -50.03
CA VAL A 179 16.01 31.64 -50.06
C VAL A 179 16.49 31.31 -51.48
N GLY A 180 15.59 30.95 -52.40
CA GLY A 180 15.92 30.66 -53.80
C GLY A 180 16.37 31.89 -54.59
N GLU A 181 15.69 33.03 -54.44
CA GLU A 181 15.98 34.25 -55.22
C GLU A 181 17.22 35.02 -54.72
N GLY A 182 17.64 34.81 -53.47
CA GLY A 182 18.80 35.51 -52.88
C GLY A 182 20.17 34.92 -53.25
N VAL A 183 20.22 33.67 -53.74
CA VAL A 183 21.49 32.96 -53.96
C VAL A 183 22.10 33.21 -55.35
N GLU A 184 21.34 33.70 -56.32
CA GLU A 184 21.87 34.10 -57.64
C GLU A 184 22.54 35.48 -57.60
N ALA A 185 22.02 36.43 -56.81
CA ALA A 185 22.55 37.81 -56.75
C ALA A 185 23.95 37.92 -56.11
N VAL A 186 24.38 36.92 -55.33
CA VAL A 186 25.71 36.91 -54.69
C VAL A 186 26.77 36.19 -55.53
N LYS A 187 26.38 35.43 -56.58
CA LYS A 187 27.33 34.70 -57.44
C LYS A 187 27.96 35.59 -58.52
N ASP A 188 27.25 36.61 -59.01
CA ASP A 188 27.75 37.53 -60.05
C ASP A 188 28.70 38.62 -59.52
N ALA A 189 28.69 38.92 -58.22
CA ALA A 189 29.59 39.92 -57.63
C ALA A 189 31.01 39.40 -57.31
N ALA A 190 31.23 38.08 -57.33
CA ALA A 190 32.51 37.46 -56.93
C ALA A 190 33.40 37.01 -58.11
N SER A 191 32.97 37.19 -59.37
CA SER A 191 33.73 36.76 -60.56
C SER A 191 34.40 37.91 -61.34
N SER A 192 34.47 39.13 -60.80
CA SER A 192 35.06 40.30 -61.46
C SER A 192 36.30 40.85 -60.74
N ASN A 193 37.15 40.01 -60.15
CA ASN A 193 38.52 40.44 -59.85
C ASN A 193 39.51 39.27 -59.69
N GLU A 194 39.87 38.60 -60.79
CA GLU A 194 41.24 38.12 -60.91
C GLU A 194 41.71 38.17 -62.37
N ASN A 195 42.80 38.91 -62.56
CA ASN A 195 43.83 38.75 -63.58
C ASN A 195 43.84 39.75 -64.76
N THR A 196 44.50 40.89 -64.55
CA THR A 196 45.47 41.38 -65.54
C THR A 196 46.79 41.72 -64.84
N ARG A 197 47.64 40.69 -64.71
CA ARG A 197 48.99 40.62 -65.27
C ARG A 197 49.87 41.90 -65.17
N VAL A 198 50.94 41.77 -64.37
CA VAL A 198 52.37 42.04 -64.62
C VAL A 198 52.86 43.35 -65.29
N HIS A 199 53.99 43.82 -64.75
CA HIS A 199 55.07 44.63 -65.34
C HIS A 199 54.81 46.11 -65.64
#